data_AF-A0AA35WDP9-F1
#
_entry.id   AF-A0AA35WDP9-F1
#
_cell.length_a   1.000
_cell.length_b   1.000
_cell.length_c   1.000
_cell.angle_alpha   90.00
_cell.angle_beta   90.00
_cell.angle_gamma   90.00
#
_symmetry.space_group_name_H-M   'P 1'
#
loop_
_entity.id
_entity.type
_entity.pdbx_description
1 polymer ?
#
loop_
_entity_poly.entity_id
_entity_poly.type
_entity_poly.pdbx_seq_one_letter_code
_entity_poly.pdbx_strand_id
1 'polypeptide(L)'
;MVREGDHRYNQAHYEALGEVDANRREPKSFVFESEDARSNEEKLMVLIHGSGVVRAGQWARRLIINDCLDTGTQLPFIKRAKEVHSFIRRL
;
A
#
# COMPACT_ATOMS: atom_id res chain seq x y z
N MET A 1 10.63 -4.06 14.13
CA MET A 1 10.16 -3.27 15.30
C MET A 1 10.75 -1.88 15.19
N VAL A 2 9.98 -0.82 15.44
CA VAL A 2 10.48 0.57 15.40
C VAL A 2 11.13 0.91 16.75
N ARG A 3 12.29 1.58 16.72
CA ARG A 3 12.98 2.12 17.90
C ARG A 3 12.88 3.64 17.91
N GLU A 4 12.36 4.20 18.98
CA GLU A 4 12.18 5.64 19.11
C GLU A 4 13.54 6.36 19.09
N GLY A 5 13.65 7.44 18.30
CA GLY A 5 14.88 8.23 18.13
C GLY A 5 16.00 7.61 17.28
N ASP A 6 15.92 6.31 16.94
CA ASP A 6 16.96 5.62 16.16
C ASP A 6 16.56 5.49 14.68
N HIS A 7 16.63 6.62 13.97
CA HIS A 7 16.26 6.71 12.55
C HIS A 7 17.08 5.78 11.66
N ARG A 8 18.36 5.53 11.99
CA ARG A 8 19.24 4.65 11.20
C ARG A 8 18.82 3.19 11.31
N TYR A 9 18.56 2.71 12.53
CA TYR A 9 18.07 1.36 12.73
C TYR A 9 16.73 1.14 12.04
N ASN A 10 15.80 2.09 12.20
CA ASN A 10 14.48 2.00 11.58
C ASN A 10 14.58 1.98 10.05
N GLN A 11 15.38 2.86 9.46
CA GLN A 11 15.59 2.92 8.01
C GLN A 11 16.20 1.62 7.47
N ALA A 12 17.28 1.12 8.09
CA ALA A 12 17.91 -0.14 7.68
C ALA A 12 16.95 -1.33 7.81
N HIS A 13 16.05 -1.30 8.80
CA HIS A 13 15.02 -2.33 8.97
C HIS A 13 13.94 -2.29 7.88
N TYR A 14 13.60 -1.10 7.35
CA TYR A 14 12.71 -0.97 6.19
C TYR A 14 13.40 -1.40 4.89
N GLU A 15 14.70 -1.16 4.76
CA GLU A 15 15.49 -1.55 3.58
C GLU A 15 15.86 -3.05 3.58
N ALA A 16 15.85 -3.70 4.75
CA ALA A 16 16.05 -5.14 4.89
C ALA A 16 14.89 -6.00 4.31
N LEU A 17 13.86 -5.39 3.73
CA LEU A 17 12.76 -6.07 3.03
C LEU A 17 13.20 -6.84 1.77
N GLY A 18 14.50 -6.80 1.43
CA GLY A 18 15.13 -7.60 0.39
C GLY A 18 15.28 -6.85 -0.92
N GLU A 19 16.03 -7.44 -1.86
CA GLU A 19 16.13 -6.90 -3.22
C GLU A 19 14.74 -6.87 -3.86
N VAL A 20 14.35 -5.70 -4.34
CA VAL A 20 13.18 -5.56 -5.19
C VAL A 20 13.55 -6.15 -6.54
N ASP A 21 12.93 -7.28 -6.90
CA ASP A 21 13.00 -7.86 -8.24
C ASP A 21 12.26 -6.95 -9.23
N ALA A 22 12.95 -5.86 -9.57
CA ALA A 22 12.48 -4.81 -10.44
C ALA A 22 13.62 -4.41 -11.39
N ASN A 23 13.33 -4.41 -12.69
CA ASN A 23 14.26 -3.95 -13.70
C ASN A 23 14.53 -2.43 -13.54
N ARG A 24 15.54 -1.89 -14.24
CA ARG A 24 15.92 -0.46 -14.11
C ARG A 24 14.79 0.54 -14.43
N ARG A 25 13.76 0.11 -15.16
CA ARG A 25 12.60 0.94 -15.55
C ARG A 25 11.40 0.75 -14.62
N GLU A 26 11.43 -0.24 -13.74
CA GLU A 26 10.36 -0.53 -12.79
C GLU A 26 10.53 0.28 -11.50
N PRO A 27 9.43 0.82 -10.92
CA PRO A 27 9.48 1.53 -9.66
C PRO A 27 10.01 0.62 -8.53
N LYS A 28 11.04 1.08 -7.82
CA LYS A 28 11.63 0.37 -6.66
C LYS A 28 11.04 0.81 -5.31
N SER A 29 9.98 1.60 -5.35
CA SER A 29 9.31 2.13 -4.16
C SER A 29 8.17 1.20 -3.73
N PHE A 30 7.91 1.14 -2.42
CA PHE A 30 6.74 0.50 -1.83
C PHE A 30 5.52 1.44 -1.77
N VAL A 31 5.60 2.60 -2.41
CA VAL A 31 4.51 3.55 -2.57
C VAL A 31 3.89 3.35 -3.94
N PHE A 32 2.58 3.12 -3.96
CA PHE A 32 1.78 2.94 -5.16
C PHE A 32 0.73 4.03 -5.23
N GLU A 33 0.50 4.58 -6.42
CA GLU A 33 -0.49 5.63 -6.67
C GLU A 33 -1.33 5.29 -7.90
N SER A 34 -2.57 5.80 -7.97
CA SER A 34 -3.37 5.75 -9.20
C SER A 34 -2.84 6.76 -10.21
N GLU A 35 -3.12 6.54 -11.50
CA GLU A 35 -2.66 7.43 -12.60
C GLU A 35 -3.08 8.89 -12.40
N ASP A 36 -4.22 9.11 -11.74
CA ASP A 36 -4.80 10.42 -11.48
C ASP A 36 -4.41 11.01 -10.11
N ALA A 37 -3.62 10.32 -9.29
CA ALA A 37 -3.35 10.72 -7.90
C ALA A 37 -2.76 12.13 -7.76
N ARG A 38 -2.11 12.64 -8.81
CA ARG A 38 -1.47 13.97 -8.85
C ARG A 38 -2.29 15.04 -9.58
N SER A 39 -3.31 14.65 -10.35
CA SER A 39 -4.14 15.54 -11.14
C SER A 39 -5.58 15.63 -10.63
N ASN A 40 -6.00 14.71 -9.75
CA ASN A 40 -7.30 14.70 -9.13
C ASN A 40 -7.32 15.65 -7.92
N GLU A 41 -7.90 16.82 -8.12
CA GLU A 41 -7.96 17.89 -7.10
C GLU A 41 -9.08 17.70 -6.07
N GLU A 42 -10.04 16.79 -6.31
CA GLU A 42 -11.20 16.65 -5.43
C GLU A 42 -10.92 15.78 -4.20
N LYS A 43 -10.37 14.58 -4.42
CA LYS A 43 -10.24 13.56 -3.37
C LYS A 43 -8.99 12.72 -3.55
N LEU A 44 -8.21 12.61 -2.47
CA LEU A 44 -7.08 11.71 -2.35
C LEU A 44 -7.33 10.73 -1.19
N MET A 45 -7.31 9.43 -1.47
CA MET A 45 -7.36 8.39 -0.43
C MET A 45 -5.97 7.82 -0.21
N VAL A 46 -5.46 7.94 1.02
CA VAL A 46 -4.15 7.40 1.41
C VAL A 46 -4.36 6.14 2.24
N LEU A 47 -3.80 5.01 1.79
CA LEU A 47 -3.82 3.75 2.51
C LEU A 47 -2.43 3.47 3.08
N ILE A 48 -2.33 3.47 4.41
CA ILE A 48 -1.09 3.19 5.13
C ILE A 48 -1.24 1.83 5.81
N HIS A 49 -0.39 0.87 5.47
CA HIS A 49 -0.33 -0.41 6.17
C HIS A 49 0.73 -0.37 7.28
N GLY A 50 0.61 -1.27 8.25
CA GLY A 50 1.55 -1.36 9.36
C GLY A 50 2.97 -1.77 8.91
N SER A 51 3.95 -1.50 9.76
CA SER A 51 5.35 -1.92 9.57
C SER A 51 5.55 -3.39 9.90
N GLY A 52 6.12 -4.19 8.98
CA GLY A 52 6.46 -5.59 9.23
C GLY A 52 6.79 -6.40 7.97
N VAL A 53 6.95 -7.72 8.12
CA VAL A 53 7.26 -8.71 7.04
C VAL A 53 6.11 -8.91 6.04
N VAL A 54 5.08 -8.08 6.11
CA VAL A 54 3.83 -8.21 5.37
C VAL A 54 3.90 -7.25 4.18
N ARG A 55 3.65 -7.74 2.96
CA ARG A 55 3.74 -6.92 1.74
C ARG A 55 2.68 -5.83 1.74
N ALA A 56 2.94 -4.75 0.99
CA ALA A 56 2.00 -3.65 0.85
C ALA A 56 0.59 -4.15 0.49
N GLY A 57 -0.42 -3.62 1.20
CA GLY A 57 -1.82 -3.99 1.02
C GLY A 57 -2.28 -5.23 1.77
N GLN A 58 -1.42 -6.00 2.44
CA GLN A 58 -1.84 -7.14 3.26
C GLN A 58 -2.09 -6.71 4.72
N TRP A 59 -3.15 -7.23 5.34
CA TRP A 59 -3.46 -7.01 6.75
C TRP A 59 -3.05 -8.21 7.61
N ALA A 60 -3.48 -9.41 7.22
CA ALA A 60 -3.15 -10.62 7.95
C ALA A 60 -3.11 -11.82 7.00
N ARG A 61 -1.95 -12.48 6.92
CA ARG A 61 -1.81 -13.74 6.18
C ARG A 61 -2.81 -14.80 6.65
N ARG A 62 -3.15 -14.82 7.95
CA ARG A 62 -4.14 -15.74 8.52
C ARG A 62 -5.52 -15.55 7.90
N LEU A 63 -5.99 -14.31 7.73
CA LEU A 63 -7.28 -14.01 7.10
C LEU A 63 -7.25 -14.31 5.60
N ILE A 64 -6.17 -13.95 4.92
CA ILE A 64 -6.00 -14.27 3.49
C ILE A 64 -6.15 -15.77 3.23
N ILE A 65 -5.52 -16.61 4.05
CA ILE A 65 -5.52 -18.07 3.87
C ILE A 65 -6.84 -18.70 4.31
N ASN A 66 -7.39 -18.25 5.44
CA ASN A 66 -8.52 -18.94 6.09
C ASN A 66 -9.90 -18.36 5.74
N ASP A 67 -9.96 -17.17 5.15
CA ASP A 67 -11.19 -16.49 4.80
C ASP A 67 -11.14 -16.05 3.33
N CYS A 68 -10.64 -14.84 3.05
CA CYS A 68 -10.44 -14.39 1.67
C CYS A 68 -9.52 -13.16 1.55
N LEU A 69 -9.25 -12.76 0.31
CA LEU A 69 -8.52 -11.54 0.02
C LEU A 69 -9.26 -10.29 0.47
N ASP A 70 -10.59 -10.27 0.42
CA ASP A 70 -11.35 -9.07 0.77
C ASP A 70 -11.27 -8.78 2.28
N THR A 71 -11.20 -9.80 3.15
CA THR A 71 -11.04 -9.58 4.60
C THR A 71 -9.59 -9.52 5.05
N GLY A 72 -8.67 -10.08 4.27
CA GLY A 72 -7.25 -10.16 4.61
C GLY A 72 -6.36 -9.05 4.02
N THR A 73 -6.92 -8.14 3.22
CA THR A 73 -6.14 -7.12 2.48
C THR A 73 -6.85 -5.75 2.41
N GLN A 74 -6.13 -4.75 1.89
CA GLN A 74 -6.64 -3.42 1.56
C GLN A 74 -7.38 -3.37 0.20
N LEU A 75 -7.50 -4.48 -0.54
CA LEU A 75 -8.14 -4.51 -1.86
C LEU A 75 -9.56 -3.94 -1.89
N PRO A 76 -10.45 -4.20 -0.91
CA PRO A 76 -11.79 -3.60 -0.92
C PRO A 76 -11.78 -2.08 -0.88
N PHE A 77 -10.82 -1.49 -0.16
CA PHE A 77 -10.69 -0.03 -0.07
C PHE A 77 -10.22 0.55 -1.40
N ILE A 78 -9.24 -0.10 -2.05
CA ILE A 78 -8.77 0.29 -3.38
C ILE A 78 -9.92 0.20 -4.40
N LYS A 79 -10.71 -0.89 -4.39
CA LYS A 79 -11.90 -1.05 -5.24
C LYS A 79 -12.90 0.08 -4.98
N ARG A 80 -13.19 0.35 -3.70
CA ARG A 80 -14.14 1.39 -3.30
C ARG A 80 -13.71 2.78 -3.75
N ALA A 81 -12.42 3.13 -3.65
CA ALA A 81 -11.93 4.42 -4.12
C ALA A 81 -12.11 4.59 -5.63
N LYS A 82 -11.86 3.53 -6.41
CA LYS A 82 -12.10 3.55 -7.87
C LYS A 82 -13.59 3.72 -8.21
N GLU A 83 -14.48 3.08 -7.46
CA GLU A 83 -15.93 3.24 -7.62
C GLU A 83 -16.42 4.64 -7.26
N VAL A 84 -15.96 5.20 -6.14
CA VAL A 84 -16.36 6.56 -5.72
C VAL A 84 -15.89 7.59 -6.75
N HIS A 85 -14.68 7.40 -7.30
CA HIS A 85 -14.18 8.24 -8.38
C HIS A 85 -15.06 8.16 -9.64
N SER A 86 -15.43 6.94 -10.07
CA SER A 86 -16.28 6.77 -11.27
C SER A 86 -17.70 7.28 -11.07
N PHE A 87 -18.23 7.21 -9.86
CA PHE A 87 -19.53 7.77 -9.50
C PHE A 87 -19.56 9.30 -9.59
N ILE A 88 -18.54 9.98 -9.06
CA ILE A 88 -18.47 11.44 -9.09
C ILE A 88 -18.28 11.97 -10.51
N ARG A 89 -17.46 11.31 -11.34
CA ARG A 89 -17.27 11.70 -12.75
C ARG A 89 -18.54 11.60 -13.62
N ARG A 90 -19.60 10.94 -13.14
CA ARG A 90 -20.88 10.80 -13.87
C ARG A 90 -21.95 11.81 -13.46
N LEU A 91 -21.69 12.65 -12.45
CA LEU A 91 -22.56 13.76 -12.04
C LEU A 91 -22.07 15.06 -12.67
#